data_AF-A0A3N2MHQ2-F1
#
_entry.id   AF-A0A3N2MHQ2-F1
#
_cell.length_a   1.000
_cell.length_b   1.000
_cell.length_c   1.000
_cell.angle_alpha   90.00
_cell.angle_beta   90.00
_cell.angle_gamma   90.00
#
_symmetry.space_group_name_H-M   'P 1'
#
loop_
_entity.id
_entity.type
_entity.pdbx_description
1 polymer ?
#
loop_
_entity_poly.entity_id
_entity_poly.type
_entity_poly.pdbx_seq_one_letter_code
_entity_poly.pdbx_strand_id
1 'polypeptide(L)'
;MAVPKAGYKCFPRSALLLFFMSQIFIGKLIEEELRSQDRSVVWLAGKLDCNRTNIYKIFHRSSIDAELLLRISNALGRNFFTLYTDRLDPQP
;
A
#
# COMPACT_ATOMS: atom_id res chain seq x y z
N MET A 1 -10.67 -8.28 -27.73
CA MET A 1 -9.73 -8.06 -26.60
C MET A 1 -10.45 -7.24 -25.55
N ALA A 2 -10.95 -7.87 -24.50
CA ALA A 2 -11.67 -7.21 -23.42
C ALA A 2 -10.71 -6.97 -22.25
N VAL A 3 -10.50 -5.71 -21.90
CA VAL A 3 -9.76 -5.32 -20.70
C VAL A 3 -10.73 -5.41 -19.51
N PRO A 4 -10.46 -6.18 -18.46
CA PRO A 4 -11.34 -6.22 -17.30
C PRO A 4 -11.22 -4.90 -16.52
N LYS A 5 -12.35 -4.24 -16.28
CA LYS A 5 -12.47 -3.10 -15.36
C LYS A 5 -12.29 -3.62 -13.94
N ALA A 6 -11.16 -3.33 -13.33
CA ALA A 6 -10.97 -3.51 -11.89
C ALA A 6 -11.91 -2.54 -11.16
N GLY A 7 -12.94 -3.09 -10.53
CA GLY A 7 -13.80 -2.33 -9.62
C GLY A 7 -12.99 -1.89 -8.41
N TYR A 8 -12.71 -0.60 -8.33
CA TYR A 8 -12.17 0.01 -7.12
C TYR A 8 -13.22 -0.17 -6.02
N LYS A 9 -12.93 -1.03 -5.04
CA LYS A 9 -13.76 -1.15 -3.83
C LYS A 9 -13.73 0.22 -3.15
N CYS A 10 -14.84 0.93 -3.22
CA CYS A 10 -15.04 2.19 -2.52
C CYS A 10 -15.00 1.90 -1.02
N PHE A 11 -13.88 2.19 -0.37
CA PHE A 11 -13.74 2.03 1.07
C PHE A 11 -14.64 3.06 1.75
N PRO A 12 -15.53 2.67 2.68
CA PRO A 12 -16.47 3.60 3.29
C PRO A 12 -15.73 4.69 4.07
N ARG A 13 -16.06 5.95 3.77
CA ARG A 13 -15.47 7.16 4.39
C ARG A 13 -15.52 7.16 5.92
N SER A 14 -16.48 6.45 6.52
CA SER A 14 -16.63 6.31 7.97
C SER A 14 -15.57 5.41 8.63
N ALA A 15 -15.00 4.43 7.93
CA ALA A 15 -13.87 3.64 8.43
C ALA A 15 -12.54 4.41 8.38
N LEU A 16 -12.46 5.43 7.50
CA LEU A 16 -11.30 6.30 7.35
C LEU A 16 -11.05 7.15 8.60
N LEU A 17 -12.12 7.61 9.28
CA LEU A 17 -12.05 8.40 10.52
C LEU A 17 -11.39 7.67 11.69
N LEU A 18 -11.65 6.36 11.87
CA LEU A 18 -10.95 5.55 12.87
C LEU A 18 -9.46 5.34 12.50
N PHE A 19 -9.13 5.41 11.20
CA PHE A 19 -7.76 5.29 10.71
C PHE A 19 -6.93 6.57 10.91
N PHE A 20 -7.56 7.74 11.02
CA PHE A 20 -6.88 9.02 11.23
C PHE A 20 -6.13 9.12 12.57
N MET A 21 -6.62 8.46 13.63
CA MET A 21 -6.03 8.54 14.97
C MET A 21 -4.99 7.44 15.27
N SER A 22 -4.80 6.48 14.37
CA SER A 22 -3.87 5.36 14.52
C SER A 22 -2.53 5.67 13.83
N GLN A 23 -1.39 5.32 14.41
CA GLN A 23 -0.08 5.48 13.75
C GLN A 23 -0.06 4.73 12.41
N ILE A 24 0.28 5.39 11.28
CA ILE A 24 0.40 4.69 9.99
C ILE A 24 1.56 3.71 10.08
N PHE A 25 1.27 2.43 9.89
CA PHE A 25 2.28 1.39 9.75
C PHE A 25 2.30 0.91 8.30
N ILE A 26 3.07 1.61 7.46
CA ILE A 26 2.96 1.47 6.00
C ILE A 26 3.32 0.07 5.51
N GLY A 27 4.28 -0.59 6.16
CA GLY A 27 4.68 -1.95 5.82
C GLY A 27 3.53 -2.95 5.94
N LYS A 28 2.66 -2.79 6.95
CA LYS A 28 1.49 -3.66 7.16
C LYS A 28 0.41 -3.40 6.12
N LEU A 29 0.17 -2.13 5.78
CA LEU A 29 -0.78 -1.77 4.74
C LEU A 29 -0.36 -2.27 3.35
N ILE A 30 0.94 -2.27 3.06
CA ILE A 30 1.48 -2.87 1.83
C ILE A 30 1.29 -4.39 1.85
N GLU A 31 1.55 -5.05 2.98
CA GLU A 31 1.33 -6.49 3.14
C GLU A 31 -0.14 -6.88 2.95
N GLU A 32 -1.06 -6.13 3.54
CA GLU A 32 -2.50 -6.32 3.41
C GLU A 32 -2.97 -6.13 1.96
N GLU A 33 -2.52 -5.08 1.28
CA GLU A 33 -2.85 -4.84 -0.13
C GLU A 33 -2.32 -5.97 -1.02
N LEU A 34 -1.06 -6.40 -0.81
CA LEU A 34 -0.47 -7.51 -1.58
C LEU A 34 -1.31 -8.78 -1.43
N ARG A 35 -1.73 -9.10 -0.20
CA ARG A 35 -2.60 -10.26 0.09
C ARG A 35 -3.99 -10.10 -0.50
N SER A 36 -4.57 -8.90 -0.44
CA SER A 36 -5.88 -8.60 -1.06
C SER A 36 -5.88 -8.74 -2.58
N GLN A 37 -4.71 -8.68 -3.22
CA GLN A 37 -4.54 -8.91 -4.65
C GLN A 37 -4.18 -10.37 -5.00
N ASP A 38 -4.19 -11.28 -4.01
CA ASP A 38 -3.76 -12.69 -4.15
C ASP A 38 -2.35 -12.84 -4.75
N ARG A 39 -1.46 -11.88 -4.47
CA ARG A 39 -0.07 -11.87 -4.95
C ARG A 39 0.89 -12.40 -3.90
N SER A 40 1.92 -13.12 -4.35
CA SER A 40 2.93 -13.68 -3.44
C SER A 40 4.03 -12.67 -3.10
N VAL A 41 4.72 -12.90 -1.99
CA VAL A 41 5.93 -12.14 -1.60
C VAL A 41 7.01 -12.23 -2.68
N VAL A 42 7.15 -13.40 -3.31
CA VAL A 42 8.12 -13.63 -4.40
C VAL A 42 7.77 -12.79 -5.62
N TRP A 43 6.48 -12.64 -5.93
CA TRP A 43 6.03 -11.78 -7.01
C TRP A 43 6.43 -10.32 -6.76
N LEU A 44 6.23 -9.81 -5.54
CA LEU A 44 6.61 -8.43 -5.20
C LEU A 44 8.13 -8.24 -5.21
N ALA A 45 8.87 -9.22 -4.69
CA ALA A 45 10.33 -9.26 -4.73
C ALA A 45 10.86 -9.14 -6.18
N GLY A 46 10.25 -9.87 -7.12
CA GLY A 46 10.57 -9.77 -8.55
C GLY A 46 10.22 -8.41 -9.16
N LYS A 47 9.15 -7.75 -8.72
CA LYS A 47 8.81 -6.39 -9.18
C LYS A 47 9.75 -5.30 -8.65
N LEU A 48 10.31 -5.51 -7.46
CA LEU A 48 11.24 -4.56 -6.84
C LEU A 48 12.71 -4.88 -7.11
N ASP A 49 12.99 -5.95 -7.87
CA ASP A 49 14.34 -6.47 -8.13
C ASP A 49 15.14 -6.67 -6.84
N CYS A 50 14.54 -7.39 -5.87
CA CYS A 50 15.16 -7.63 -4.58
C CYS A 50 14.83 -9.01 -4.01
N ASN A 51 15.50 -9.39 -2.91
CA ASN A 51 15.26 -10.68 -2.26
C ASN A 51 13.97 -10.64 -1.41
N ARG A 52 13.21 -11.74 -1.36
CA ARG A 52 12.04 -11.93 -0.49
C ARG A 52 12.28 -11.52 0.97
N THR A 53 13.49 -11.70 1.51
CA THR A 53 13.83 -11.30 2.88
C THR A 53 13.74 -9.78 3.07
N ASN A 54 14.06 -8.99 2.04
CA ASN A 54 13.88 -7.54 2.09
C ASN A 54 12.40 -7.15 2.08
N ILE A 55 11.56 -7.89 1.36
CA ILE A 55 10.11 -7.70 1.40
C ILE A 55 9.54 -7.94 2.80
N TYR A 56 9.94 -9.04 3.45
CA TYR A 56 9.54 -9.29 4.84
C TYR A 56 10.00 -8.15 5.77
N LYS A 57 11.24 -7.66 5.61
CA LYS A 57 11.73 -6.50 6.38
C LYS A 57 10.84 -5.26 6.15
N ILE A 58 10.43 -4.98 4.92
CA ILE A 58 9.53 -3.86 4.59
C ILE A 58 8.20 -3.98 5.34
N PHE A 59 7.61 -5.18 5.43
CA PHE A 59 6.35 -5.40 6.15
C PHE A 59 6.42 -5.11 7.66
N HIS A 60 7.63 -5.07 8.24
CA HIS A 60 7.87 -4.72 9.63
C HIS A 60 8.31 -3.26 9.83
N ARG A 61 8.27 -2.43 8.79
CA ARG A 61 8.59 -0.99 8.90
C ARG A 61 7.34 -0.15 9.08
N SER A 62 7.39 0.77 10.05
CA SER A 62 6.37 1.81 10.23
C SER A 62 6.39 2.84 9.09
N SER A 63 7.59 3.17 8.60
CA SER A 63 7.84 4.07 7.48
C SER A 63 8.91 3.52 6.54
N ILE A 64 8.86 3.93 5.29
CA ILE A 64 9.85 3.64 4.26
C ILE A 64 10.18 4.91 3.48
N ASP A 65 11.26 4.91 2.71
CA ASP A 65 11.61 6.05 1.86
C ASP A 65 10.58 6.25 0.73
N ALA A 66 10.47 7.50 0.26
CA ALA A 66 9.48 7.87 -0.73
C ALA A 66 9.67 7.15 -2.08
N GLU A 67 10.92 6.90 -2.49
CA GLU A 67 11.21 6.20 -3.75
C GLU A 67 10.76 4.73 -3.68
N LEU A 68 11.07 4.04 -2.58
CA LEU A 68 10.57 2.69 -2.36
C LEU A 68 9.04 2.63 -2.28
N LEU A 69 8.41 3.60 -1.61
CA LEU A 69 6.95 3.72 -1.55
C LEU A 69 6.34 3.91 -2.94
N LEU A 70 6.97 4.74 -3.79
CA LEU A 70 6.54 4.96 -5.17
C LEU A 70 6.66 3.68 -6.01
N ARG A 71 7.79 2.98 -5.93
CA ARG A 71 8.02 1.72 -6.65
C ARG A 71 7.00 0.65 -6.25
N ILE A 72 6.72 0.52 -4.95
CA ILE A 72 5.70 -0.39 -4.43
C ILE A 72 4.30 0.03 -4.89
N SER A 73 3.99 1.33 -4.85
CA SER A 73 2.72 1.88 -5.33
C SER A 73 2.48 1.53 -6.79
N ASN A 74 3.50 1.70 -7.64
CA ASN A 74 3.43 1.36 -9.05
C ASN A 74 3.30 -0.15 -9.28
N ALA A 75 4.02 -0.98 -8.52
CA ALA A 75 3.93 -2.43 -8.62
C ALA A 75 2.51 -2.93 -8.24
N LEU A 76 1.94 -2.41 -7.16
CA LEU A 76 0.62 -2.81 -6.66
C LEU A 76 -0.54 -2.05 -7.33
N GLY A 77 -0.27 -1.00 -8.12
CA GLY A 77 -1.31 -0.20 -8.75
C GLY A 77 -2.18 0.58 -7.76
N ARG A 78 -1.65 0.89 -6.56
CA ARG A 78 -2.32 1.64 -5.50
C ARG A 78 -1.44 2.79 -5.05
N ASN A 79 -1.98 3.99 -5.00
CA ASN A 79 -1.25 5.15 -4.48
C ASN A 79 -1.22 5.11 -2.95
N PHE A 80 -0.10 4.68 -2.36
CA PHE A 80 0.04 4.64 -0.90
C PHE A 80 0.36 6.01 -0.28
N PHE A 81 0.72 7.03 -1.08
CA PHE A 81 0.95 8.38 -0.56
C PHE A 81 -0.32 9.04 -0.02
N THR A 82 -1.50 8.64 -0.51
CA THR A 82 -2.78 9.20 -0.04
C THR A 82 -2.95 9.01 1.46
N LEU A 83 -2.47 7.89 2.01
CA LEU A 83 -2.50 7.62 3.45
C LEU A 83 -1.82 8.71 4.29
N TYR A 84 -0.79 9.36 3.72
CA TYR A 84 -0.08 10.46 4.36
C TYR A 84 -0.70 11.81 4.01
N THR A 85 -1.03 12.05 2.74
CA THR A 85 -1.55 13.35 2.30
C THR A 85 -2.94 13.63 2.86
N ASP A 86 -3.77 12.60 3.04
CA ASP A 86 -5.09 12.74 3.67
C ASP A 86 -4.97 13.37 5.07
N ARG A 87 -3.84 13.19 5.77
CA ARG A 87 -3.58 13.81 7.08
C ARG A 87 -3.12 15.26 7.02
N LEU A 88 -2.58 15.68 5.89
CA LEU A 88 -2.16 17.06 5.66
C LEU A 88 -3.34 17.94 5.30
N ASP A 89 -4.35 17.36 4.64
CA ASP A 89 -5.55 18.08 4.24
C ASP A 89 -6.39 18.43 5.48
N PRO A 90 -6.62 19.74 5.75
CA PRO A 90 -7.49 20.16 6.84
C PRO A 90 -8.88 19.55 6.65
N GLN A 91 -9.37 18.84 7.66
CA GLN A 91 -10.78 18.45 7.68
C GLN A 91 -11.63 19.73 7.70
N PRO A 92 -12.63 19.87 6.83
CA PRO A 92 -13.56 21.01 6.85
C PRO A 92 -14.38 21.06 8.13
#